data_AF-A0A2N9N1S6-F1
#
_entry.id   AF-A0A2N9N1S6-F1
#
_cell.length_a   1.000
_cell.length_b   1.000
_cell.length_c   1.000
_cell.angle_alpha   90.00
_cell.angle_beta   90.00
_cell.angle_gamma   90.00
#
_symmetry.space_group_name_H-M   'P 1'
#
loop_
_entity.id
_entity.type
_entity.pdbx_description
1 polymer ?
#
loop_
_entity_poly.entity_id
_entity_poly.type
_entity_poly.pdbx_seq_one_letter_code
_entity_poly.pdbx_strand_id
1 'polypeptide(L)'
;MDVKQLVDYSYSVEDISCRLASGSYPTDAMVIAPCSIHTMSAIAGGITSNLMVRAADVTLKERRKLILMVRESPFHLGHLRSMAALAEMGAIIAPPIPGFYHNPTTVMDLVDHSVERVLDLLGLLDPDARRWEGSTR
;
A
#
# COMPACT_ATOMS: atom_id res chain seq x y z
N MET A 1 14.03 16.40 5.28
CA MET A 1 13.64 15.81 6.57
C MET A 1 13.84 14.31 6.46
N ASP A 2 14.52 13.68 7.42
CA ASP A 2 14.71 12.23 7.40
C ASP A 2 13.38 11.56 7.82
N VAL A 3 12.84 10.69 6.97
CA VAL A 3 11.58 9.97 7.23
C VAL A 3 11.66 9.18 8.55
N LYS A 4 12.87 8.74 8.95
CA LYS A 4 13.09 8.05 10.22
C LYS A 4 12.72 8.88 11.46
N GLN A 5 12.64 10.21 11.33
CA GLN A 5 12.23 11.10 12.42
C GLN A 5 10.71 11.20 12.57
N LEU A 6 9.94 10.74 11.57
CA LEU A 6 8.48 10.76 11.59
C LEU A 6 7.85 9.46 12.12
N VAL A 7 8.65 8.41 12.30
CA VAL A 7 8.16 7.08 12.67
C VAL A 7 8.46 6.79 14.12
N ASP A 8 7.53 6.13 14.83
CA ASP A 8 7.77 5.64 16.18
C ASP A 8 8.80 4.48 16.19
N TYR A 9 8.89 3.73 15.08
CA TYR A 9 9.77 2.57 14.93
C TYR A 9 10.30 2.43 13.51
N SER A 10 11.57 2.02 13.39
CA SER A 10 12.24 1.69 12.13
C SER A 10 12.93 0.33 12.27
N TYR A 11 12.69 -0.58 11.33
CA TYR A 11 13.27 -1.93 11.33
C TYR A 11 14.17 -2.13 10.10
N SER A 12 15.21 -2.95 10.24
CA SER A 12 15.99 -3.41 9.09
C SER A 12 15.18 -4.41 8.28
N VAL A 13 15.37 -4.46 6.96
CA VAL A 13 14.63 -5.41 6.10
C VAL A 13 15.03 -6.87 6.36
N GLU A 14 16.21 -7.09 6.93
CA GLU A 14 16.74 -8.40 7.34
C GLU A 14 16.27 -8.84 8.73
N ASP A 15 15.67 -7.94 9.53
CA ASP A 15 15.29 -8.22 10.91
C ASP A 15 13.97 -9.01 11.01
N ILE A 16 14.03 -10.28 10.62
CA ILE A 16 12.90 -11.21 10.72
C ILE A 16 12.58 -11.62 12.17
N SER A 17 13.39 -11.17 13.14
CA SER A 17 13.14 -11.40 14.56
C SER A 17 12.21 -10.34 15.18
N CYS A 18 11.89 -9.27 14.45
CA CYS A 18 11.08 -8.19 14.97
C CYS A 18 9.59 -8.55 15.09
N ARG A 19 8.86 -7.76 15.88
CA ARG A 19 7.45 -7.97 16.18
C ARG A 19 6.53 -8.08 14.96
N LEU A 20 6.87 -7.42 13.85
CA LEU A 20 6.08 -7.44 12.61
C LEU A 20 6.12 -8.80 11.89
N ALA A 21 7.10 -9.66 12.22
CA ALA A 21 7.21 -11.00 11.65
C ALA A 21 6.27 -12.03 12.30
N SER A 22 5.56 -11.65 13.37
CA SER A 22 4.60 -12.49 14.09
C SER A 22 3.18 -11.94 14.02
N GLY A 23 2.21 -12.83 13.78
CA GLY A 23 0.78 -12.49 13.83
C GLY A 23 0.26 -12.20 15.24
N SER A 24 0.94 -12.69 16.28
CA SER A 24 0.56 -12.41 17.68
C SER A 24 0.72 -10.94 18.06
N TYR A 25 1.53 -10.18 17.32
CA TYR A 25 1.67 -8.75 17.52
C TYR A 25 0.52 -8.03 16.79
N PRO A 26 -0.30 -7.23 17.48
CA PRO A 26 -1.45 -6.57 16.86
C PRO A 26 -0.99 -5.41 15.97
N THR A 27 -1.52 -5.38 14.74
CA THR A 27 -1.43 -4.25 13.80
C THR A 27 -2.77 -4.10 13.10
N ASP A 28 -3.14 -2.88 12.73
CA ASP A 28 -4.43 -2.62 12.06
C ASP A 28 -4.36 -2.83 10.54
N ALA A 29 -3.24 -2.42 9.93
CA ALA A 29 -3.03 -2.47 8.49
C ALA A 29 -1.54 -2.41 8.12
N MET A 30 -1.23 -2.71 6.87
CA MET A 30 0.08 -2.51 6.26
C MET A 30 -0.10 -1.83 4.90
N VAL A 31 0.72 -0.82 4.63
CA VAL A 31 0.81 -0.13 3.33
C VAL A 31 2.21 -0.31 2.76
N ILE A 32 2.31 -0.65 1.47
CA ILE A 32 3.58 -0.64 0.72
C ILE A 32 3.51 0.46 -0.33
N ALA A 33 4.27 1.54 -0.12
CA ALA A 33 4.22 2.76 -0.91
C ALA A 33 5.62 3.30 -1.25
N PRO A 34 6.09 3.22 -2.52
CA PRO A 34 5.49 2.46 -3.62
C PRO A 34 5.70 0.94 -3.45
N CYS A 35 4.86 0.13 -4.12
CA CYS A 35 5.03 -1.31 -4.22
C CYS A 35 5.64 -1.69 -5.58
N SER A 36 6.81 -2.32 -5.55
CA SER A 36 7.47 -2.83 -6.76
C SER A 36 6.81 -4.13 -7.25
N ILE A 37 6.97 -4.45 -8.54
CA ILE A 37 6.54 -5.75 -9.08
C ILE A 37 7.20 -6.91 -8.36
N HIS A 38 8.48 -6.79 -8.00
CA HIS A 38 9.21 -7.83 -7.29
C HIS A 38 8.59 -8.11 -5.92
N THR A 39 8.37 -7.05 -5.13
CA THR A 39 7.72 -7.15 -3.81
C THR A 39 6.32 -7.74 -3.94
N MET A 40 5.50 -7.22 -4.85
CA MET A 40 4.14 -7.72 -5.09
C MET A 40 4.14 -9.19 -5.48
N SER A 41 5.01 -9.60 -6.40
CA SER A 41 5.08 -11.00 -6.88
C SER A 41 5.56 -11.95 -5.80
N ALA A 42 6.49 -11.52 -4.94
CA ALA A 42 6.94 -12.30 -3.78
C ALA A 42 5.78 -12.52 -2.81
N ILE A 43 4.97 -11.50 -2.51
CA ILE A 43 3.80 -11.62 -1.64
C ILE A 43 2.76 -12.56 -2.28
N ALA A 44 2.45 -12.38 -3.56
CA ALA A 44 1.49 -13.22 -4.28
C ALA A 44 1.90 -14.71 -4.28
N GLY A 45 3.21 -14.99 -4.33
CA GLY A 45 3.76 -16.34 -4.27
C GLY A 45 3.99 -16.88 -2.86
N GLY A 46 3.69 -16.13 -1.79
CA GLY A 46 3.97 -16.53 -0.41
C GLY A 46 5.47 -16.63 -0.08
N ILE A 47 6.33 -15.92 -0.81
CA ILE A 47 7.78 -15.92 -0.61
C ILE A 47 8.13 -14.94 0.51
N THR A 48 8.51 -15.45 1.67
CA THR A 48 8.86 -14.65 2.86
C THR A 48 10.36 -14.51 3.06
N SER A 49 11.08 -14.00 2.05
CA SER A 49 12.56 -13.91 2.05
C SER A 49 13.15 -12.79 2.92
N ASN A 50 12.34 -11.81 3.32
CA ASN A 50 12.76 -10.69 4.18
C ASN A 50 11.58 -10.18 5.03
N LEU A 51 11.86 -9.24 5.93
CA LEU A 51 10.86 -8.71 6.86
C LEU A 51 9.66 -8.07 6.16
N MET A 52 9.87 -7.33 5.06
CA MET A 52 8.79 -6.63 4.36
C MET A 52 7.76 -7.62 3.80
N VAL A 53 8.23 -8.63 3.06
CA VAL A 53 7.32 -9.64 2.48
C VAL A 53 6.76 -10.58 3.55
N ARG A 54 7.51 -10.83 4.64
CA ARG A 54 7.01 -11.58 5.79
C ARG A 54 5.90 -10.84 6.54
N ALA A 55 6.05 -9.54 6.78
CA ALA A 55 5.02 -8.72 7.43
C ALA A 55 3.75 -8.64 6.57
N ALA A 56 3.88 -8.61 5.24
CA ALA A 56 2.75 -8.66 4.32
C ALA A 56 2.01 -10.01 4.37
N ASP A 57 2.74 -11.12 4.38
CA ASP A 57 2.19 -12.47 4.59
C ASP A 57 1.47 -12.60 5.94
N VAL A 58 2.07 -12.07 7.00
CA VAL A 58 1.43 -11.97 8.32
C VAL A 58 0.15 -11.13 8.27
N THR A 59 0.17 -10.00 7.57
CA THR A 59 -1.00 -9.13 7.41
C THR A 59 -2.15 -9.88 6.75
N LEU A 60 -1.87 -10.61 5.66
CA LEU A 60 -2.88 -11.38 4.94
C LEU A 60 -3.44 -12.55 5.77
N LYS A 61 -2.57 -13.37 6.40
CA LYS A 61 -3.03 -14.55 7.15
C LYS A 61 -3.86 -14.17 8.38
N GLU A 62 -3.57 -13.02 9.00
CA GLU A 62 -4.33 -12.46 10.12
C GLU A 62 -5.57 -11.67 9.67
N ARG A 63 -5.90 -11.68 8.37
CA ARG A 63 -7.04 -10.96 7.78
C ARG A 63 -7.04 -9.45 8.06
N ARG A 64 -5.85 -8.85 8.11
CA ARG A 64 -5.65 -7.40 8.24
C ARG A 64 -5.58 -6.74 6.87
N LYS A 65 -5.78 -5.43 6.81
CA LYS A 65 -5.74 -4.69 5.54
C LYS A 65 -4.30 -4.61 5.02
N LEU A 66 -4.04 -5.20 3.85
CA LEU A 66 -2.81 -4.98 3.09
C LEU A 66 -3.11 -4.08 1.89
N ILE A 67 -2.51 -2.90 1.81
CA ILE A 67 -2.68 -1.95 0.71
C ILE A 67 -1.38 -1.85 -0.09
N LEU A 68 -1.45 -2.07 -1.40
CA LEU A 68 -0.30 -2.10 -2.28
C LEU A 68 -0.39 -0.97 -3.32
N MET A 69 0.48 0.03 -3.20
CA MET A 69 0.60 1.11 -4.18
C MET A 69 1.49 0.71 -5.35
N VAL A 70 1.01 -0.27 -6.14
CA VAL A 70 1.78 -0.85 -7.25
C VAL A 70 2.09 0.20 -8.30
N ARG A 71 3.37 0.39 -8.63
CA ARG A 71 3.81 1.37 -9.63
C ARG A 71 4.70 0.69 -10.66
N GLU A 72 4.13 0.46 -11.85
CA GLU A 72 4.84 -0.03 -13.04
C GLU A 72 4.06 0.36 -14.30
N SER A 73 4.73 0.51 -15.44
CA SER A 73 4.08 0.64 -16.74
C SER A 73 5.08 0.35 -17.88
N PRO A 74 4.72 -0.47 -18.89
CA PRO A 74 3.45 -1.19 -19.05
C PRO A 74 3.37 -2.46 -18.19
N PHE A 75 2.15 -2.96 -17.98
CA PHE A 75 1.94 -4.27 -17.36
C PHE A 75 1.92 -5.38 -18.42
N HIS A 76 2.62 -6.49 -18.12
CA HIS A 76 2.41 -7.75 -18.83
C HIS A 76 1.49 -8.68 -18.03
N LEU A 77 1.02 -9.78 -18.65
CA LEU A 77 0.05 -10.72 -18.04
C LEU A 77 0.50 -11.27 -16.66
N GLY A 78 1.79 -11.52 -16.47
CA GLY A 78 2.32 -11.94 -15.16
C GLY A 78 2.03 -10.94 -14.03
N HIS A 79 2.24 -9.64 -14.25
CA HIS A 79 1.92 -8.59 -13.28
C HIS A 79 0.42 -8.60 -12.94
N LEU A 80 -0.43 -8.68 -13.96
CA LEU A 80 -1.89 -8.68 -13.82
C LEU A 80 -2.37 -9.90 -13.02
N ARG A 81 -1.80 -11.09 -13.27
CA ARG A 81 -2.14 -12.32 -12.52
C ARG A 81 -1.74 -12.22 -11.05
N SER A 82 -0.57 -11.67 -10.75
CA SER A 82 -0.15 -11.43 -9.36
C SER A 82 -1.06 -10.41 -8.66
N MET A 83 -1.46 -9.33 -9.35
CA MET A 83 -2.42 -8.37 -8.81
C MET A 83 -3.79 -8.99 -8.55
N ALA A 84 -4.29 -9.81 -9.49
CA ALA A 84 -5.56 -10.51 -9.34
C ALA A 84 -5.54 -11.50 -8.17
N ALA A 85 -4.50 -12.34 -8.06
CA ALA A 85 -4.34 -13.29 -6.97
C ALA A 85 -4.30 -12.58 -5.60
N LEU A 86 -3.58 -11.47 -5.49
CA LEU A 86 -3.53 -10.69 -4.26
C LEU A 86 -4.88 -10.04 -3.91
N ALA A 87 -5.61 -9.54 -4.91
CA ALA A 87 -6.96 -9.03 -4.71
C ALA A 87 -7.91 -10.14 -4.21
N GLU A 88 -7.82 -11.36 -4.77
CA GLU A 88 -8.57 -12.53 -4.31
C GLU A 88 -8.20 -12.95 -2.88
N MET A 89 -6.94 -12.76 -2.46
CA MET A 89 -6.49 -13.02 -1.08
C MET A 89 -6.99 -11.95 -0.08
N GLY A 90 -7.51 -10.82 -0.56
CA GLY A 90 -8.01 -9.71 0.25
C GLY A 90 -7.06 -8.51 0.36
N ALA A 91 -5.97 -8.46 -0.40
CA ALA A 91 -5.16 -7.26 -0.54
C ALA A 91 -5.90 -6.20 -1.37
N ILE A 92 -5.63 -4.92 -1.11
CA ILE A 92 -6.16 -3.80 -1.87
C ILE A 92 -5.07 -3.32 -2.84
N ILE A 93 -5.31 -3.47 -4.13
CA ILE A 93 -4.43 -2.96 -5.19
C ILE A 93 -4.79 -1.49 -5.44
N ALA A 94 -3.98 -0.57 -4.91
CA ALA A 94 -4.23 0.88 -4.93
C ALA A 94 -3.08 1.63 -5.63
N PRO A 95 -2.86 1.40 -6.94
CA PRO A 95 -1.79 2.06 -7.68
C PRO A 95 -1.96 3.59 -7.64
N PRO A 96 -0.85 4.38 -7.56
CA PRO A 96 -0.90 5.84 -7.60
C PRO A 96 -1.23 6.32 -9.02
N ILE A 97 -2.50 6.21 -9.40
CA ILE A 97 -3.03 6.66 -10.68
C ILE A 97 -3.60 8.08 -10.48
N PRO A 98 -3.01 9.11 -11.09
CA PRO A 98 -3.44 10.48 -10.86
C PRO A 98 -4.86 10.72 -11.38
N GLY A 99 -5.75 11.21 -10.52
CA GLY A 99 -7.04 11.77 -10.92
C GLY A 99 -6.88 13.24 -11.29
N PHE A 100 -7.54 13.70 -12.36
CA PHE A 100 -7.47 15.10 -12.82
C PHE A 100 -8.76 15.89 -12.57
N TYR A 101 -9.77 15.26 -11.99
CA TYR A 101 -11.08 15.86 -11.75
C TYR A 101 -11.06 17.01 -10.72
N HIS A 102 -10.01 17.10 -9.90
CA HIS A 102 -9.79 18.20 -8.96
C HIS A 102 -8.88 19.30 -9.53
N ASN A 103 -8.61 19.28 -10.83
CA ASN A 103 -7.77 20.24 -11.56
C ASN A 103 -6.43 20.54 -10.84
N PRO A 104 -5.58 19.51 -10.63
CA PRO A 104 -4.30 19.66 -9.95
C PRO A 104 -3.41 20.68 -10.67
N THR A 105 -2.80 21.56 -9.88
CA THR A 105 -1.91 22.63 -10.34
C THR A 105 -0.43 22.28 -10.11
N THR A 106 -0.16 21.37 -9.19
CA THR A 106 1.20 20.94 -8.84
C THR A 106 1.35 19.43 -8.88
N VAL A 107 2.59 18.95 -8.97
CA VAL A 107 2.88 17.51 -8.79
C VAL A 107 2.50 17.04 -7.40
N MET A 108 2.61 17.90 -6.39
CA MET A 108 2.21 17.57 -5.03
C MET A 108 0.71 17.33 -4.92
N ASP A 109 -0.12 18.08 -5.66
CA ASP A 109 -1.56 17.83 -5.70
C ASP A 109 -1.88 16.38 -6.16
N LEU A 110 -1.08 15.83 -7.10
CA LEU A 110 -1.23 14.44 -7.57
C LEU A 110 -0.78 13.41 -6.52
N VAL A 111 0.30 13.72 -5.80
CA VAL A 111 0.84 12.89 -4.72
C VAL A 111 -0.15 12.87 -3.56
N ASP A 112 -0.59 14.03 -3.10
CA ASP A 112 -1.54 14.22 -2.01
C ASP A 112 -2.83 13.48 -2.31
N HIS A 113 -3.36 13.60 -3.54
CA HIS A 113 -4.53 12.84 -3.94
C HIS A 113 -4.34 11.31 -3.82
N SER A 114 -3.16 10.79 -4.18
CA SER A 114 -2.86 9.37 -4.05
C SER A 114 -2.73 8.93 -2.59
N VAL A 115 -2.16 9.79 -1.74
CA VAL A 115 -2.01 9.56 -0.30
C VAL A 115 -3.37 9.61 0.41
N GLU A 116 -4.19 10.62 0.13
CA GLU A 116 -5.57 10.76 0.65
C GLU A 116 -6.39 9.50 0.40
N ARG A 117 -6.31 8.93 -0.81
CA ARG A 117 -7.02 7.68 -1.15
C ARG A 117 -6.55 6.49 -0.33
N VAL A 118 -5.27 6.43 0.06
CA VAL A 118 -4.76 5.37 0.94
C VAL A 118 -5.16 5.61 2.39
N LEU A 119 -5.12 6.86 2.86
CA LEU A 119 -5.59 7.25 4.18
C LEU A 119 -7.09 6.94 4.37
N ASP A 120 -7.90 7.18 3.34
CA ASP A 120 -9.31 6.76 3.28
C ASP A 120 -9.48 5.25 3.52
N LEU A 121 -8.66 4.41 2.87
CA LEU A 121 -8.71 2.94 3.04
C LEU A 121 -8.30 2.50 4.45
N LEU A 122 -7.41 3.26 5.09
CA LEU A 122 -7.02 3.07 6.50
C LEU A 122 -8.12 3.53 7.48
N GLY A 123 -9.09 4.32 7.03
CA GLY A 123 -10.09 4.96 7.89
C GLY A 123 -9.57 6.21 8.59
N LEU A 124 -8.45 6.77 8.12
CA LEU A 124 -7.85 8.01 8.59
C LEU A 124 -8.31 9.15 7.67
N LEU A 125 -9.58 9.50 7.78
CA LEU A 125 -10.18 10.51 6.90
C LEU A 125 -9.55 11.88 7.15
N ASP A 126 -9.03 12.49 6.09
CA ASP A 126 -8.63 13.89 6.10
C ASP A 126 -9.87 14.78 5.87
N PRO A 127 -10.22 15.68 6.82
CA PRO A 127 -11.31 16.63 6.66
C PRO A 127 -11.15 17.56 5.46
N ASP A 128 -9.91 17.85 5.05
CA ASP A 128 -9.58 18.79 3.98
C ASP A 128 -9.42 18.08 2.61
N ALA A 129 -9.59 16.74 2.57
CA ALA A 129 -9.48 15.97 1.33
C ALA A 129 -10.51 16.43 0.29
N ARG A 130 -10.02 16.68 -0.93
CA ARG A 130 -10.85 17.12 -2.06
C ARG A 130 -11.62 15.94 -2.66
N ARG A 131 -12.77 15.63 -2.06
CA ARG A 131 -13.65 14.54 -2.50
C ARG A 131 -14.45 14.95 -3.73
N TRP A 132 -14.76 13.96 -4.56
CA TRP A 132 -15.67 14.14 -5.68
C TRP A 132 -17.11 14.27 -5.18
N GLU A 133 -17.74 15.43 -5.40
CA GLU A 133 -19.13 15.72 -5.01
C GLU A 133 -20.14 15.48 -6.15
N GLY A 134 -19.66 15.00 -7.31
CA GLY A 134 -20.48 14.92 -8.53
C GLY A 134 -20.46 16.22 -9.32
N SER A 135 -20.94 16.15 -10.57
CA SER A 135 -21.22 17.36 -11.34
C SER A 135 -22.63 17.84 -10.98
N THR A 136 -22.78 19.03 -10.42
CA THR A 136 -24.03 19.78 -10.51
C THR A 136 -24.28 20.07 -11.99
N ARG A 137 -25.16 19.28 -12.61
CA ARG A 137 -25.77 19.64 -13.89
C ARG A 137 -26.76 20.79 -13.67
#